data_AF-A0A804IH68-F1
#
_entry.id   AF-A0A804IH68-F1
#
_cell.length_a   1.000
_cell.length_b   1.000
_cell.length_c   1.000
_cell.angle_alpha   90.00
_cell.angle_beta   90.00
_cell.angle_gamma   90.00
#
_symmetry.space_group_name_H-M   'P 1'
#
loop_
_entity.id
_entity.type
_entity.pdbx_description
1 polymer ?
#
loop_
_entity_poly.entity_id
_entity_poly.type
_entity_poly.pdbx_seq_one_letter_code
_entity_poly.pdbx_strand_id
1 'polypeptide(L)'
;MAAAISTLSILFMVWTIKAVDGAGIGISYGRAASNLPPPVQVAQVLAHSATFDCVKLFDLRFAHKWVRTNIVPRVDDTNNARILVGNEVISTANRSLVSSLVPAMQNLHTVLTSLSLQHRIKVASPQSLGVLSTSNPPSTGKFREGRVAEVMRPLLSFLRATGSPFTVNAHPFFRFAVDTVDYALFRLNPGVEDQNTGLVYSNMLDGQLDAVFSAIKRLGFDDVDIVISETGWPSVGDPRELGVNVDNARDYNKNLVQHVSSGTDTPLKPNRTFEAYIFSLFDENLKPGPLSQRNFGLFHPDLLPVYIGVLTTEVGGHATAAVQTLNPNTLRFKTMVHSEAEHRRPIVA
;
A
#
# COMPACT_ATOMS: atom_id res chain seq x y z
N MET A 1 -17.95 -13.64 44.00
CA MET A 1 -18.11 -13.23 42.59
C MET A 1 -16.85 -12.48 42.18
N ALA A 2 -15.95 -13.15 41.46
CA ALA A 2 -14.76 -12.50 40.91
C ALA A 2 -15.14 -11.89 39.55
N ALA A 3 -14.96 -10.58 39.41
CA ALA A 3 -15.18 -9.86 38.16
C ALA A 3 -14.09 -10.27 37.16
N ALA A 4 -14.50 -10.85 36.03
CA ALA A 4 -13.62 -11.14 34.92
C ALA A 4 -13.14 -9.82 34.30
N ILE A 5 -11.83 -9.57 34.40
CA ILE A 5 -11.13 -8.50 33.69
C ILE A 5 -11.23 -8.84 32.19
N SER A 6 -12.08 -8.13 31.46
CA SER A 6 -12.15 -8.22 30.00
C SER A 6 -10.84 -7.69 29.42
N THR A 7 -9.97 -8.58 28.97
CA THR A 7 -8.73 -8.24 28.27
C THR A 7 -9.06 -7.74 26.86
N LEU A 8 -8.83 -6.45 26.64
CA LEU A 8 -9.13 -5.75 25.39
C LEU A 8 -8.19 -6.23 24.26
N SER A 9 -8.76 -6.95 23.30
CA SER A 9 -8.05 -7.49 22.13
C SER A 9 -7.93 -6.45 21.02
N ILE A 10 -6.77 -5.78 20.96
CA ILE A 10 -6.34 -4.88 19.88
C ILE A 10 -5.81 -5.71 18.68
N LEU A 11 -6.18 -5.36 17.44
CA LEU A 11 -5.62 -5.95 16.23
C LEU A 11 -4.65 -4.94 15.61
N PHE A 12 -3.37 -5.30 15.49
CA PHE A 12 -2.34 -4.46 14.84
C PHE A 12 -1.79 -5.18 13.65
N MET A 13 -1.90 -4.55 12.50
CA MET A 13 -1.35 -5.09 11.29
C MET A 13 0.08 -4.52 11.16
N VAL A 14 1.09 -5.40 11.14
CA VAL A 14 2.52 -5.04 11.08
C VAL A 14 3.20 -5.91 10.03
N TRP A 15 3.76 -5.31 8.98
CA TRP A 15 4.41 -6.06 7.90
C TRP A 15 5.65 -5.37 7.36
N THR A 16 6.53 -6.14 6.72
CA THR A 16 7.74 -5.64 6.08
C THR A 16 7.57 -5.52 4.57
N ILE A 17 8.03 -4.41 4.01
CA ILE A 17 8.19 -4.18 2.58
C ILE A 17 9.68 -4.16 2.27
N LYS A 18 10.20 -4.73 1.17
CA LYS A 18 11.54 -4.34 0.67
C LYS A 18 11.42 -3.05 -0.15
N ALA A 19 11.98 -1.93 0.30
CA ALA A 19 11.99 -0.67 -0.45
C ALA A 19 12.87 -0.78 -1.69
N VAL A 20 12.49 -0.07 -2.74
CA VAL A 20 13.25 0.10 -3.98
C VAL A 20 14.21 1.28 -3.79
N ASP A 21 15.47 1.11 -4.20
CA ASP A 21 16.35 2.26 -4.41
C ASP A 21 15.93 2.86 -5.76
N GLY A 22 15.19 3.99 -5.73
CA GLY A 22 14.60 4.61 -6.92
C GLY A 22 13.22 4.05 -7.32
N ALA A 23 12.73 4.42 -8.50
CA ALA A 23 11.42 4.02 -9.05
C ALA A 23 11.21 2.50 -8.99
N GLY A 24 10.02 2.05 -8.57
CA GLY A 24 9.72 0.62 -8.67
C GLY A 24 8.31 0.20 -8.26
N ILE A 25 7.92 -0.96 -8.79
CA ILE A 25 6.65 -1.62 -8.54
C ILE A 25 6.86 -2.79 -7.56
N GLY A 26 6.06 -2.81 -6.50
CA GLY A 26 5.85 -3.98 -5.66
C GLY A 26 4.42 -4.50 -5.74
N ILE A 27 4.13 -5.61 -5.05
CA ILE A 27 2.79 -6.22 -5.02
C ILE A 27 2.42 -6.55 -3.58
N SER A 28 1.19 -6.22 -3.18
CA SER A 28 0.61 -6.55 -1.88
C SER A 28 0.04 -7.97 -1.88
N TYR A 29 0.60 -8.84 -1.06
CA TYR A 29 0.16 -10.20 -0.80
C TYR A 29 -0.80 -10.22 0.40
N GLY A 30 -2.08 -10.01 0.11
CA GLY A 30 -3.17 -10.17 1.07
C GLY A 30 -3.44 -11.63 1.44
N ARG A 31 -3.83 -11.86 2.69
CA ARG A 31 -4.12 -13.19 3.25
C ARG A 31 -5.53 -13.33 3.80
N ALA A 32 -6.43 -12.41 3.49
CA ALA A 32 -7.85 -12.51 3.83
C ALA A 32 -8.58 -13.48 2.87
N ALA A 33 -8.06 -14.69 2.74
CA ALA A 33 -8.67 -15.76 1.96
C ALA A 33 -8.44 -17.14 2.59
N SER A 34 -9.43 -18.02 2.44
CA SER A 34 -9.38 -19.39 2.97
C SER A 34 -8.73 -20.40 2.00
N ASN A 35 -8.42 -19.99 0.78
CA ASN A 35 -8.04 -20.85 -0.34
C ASN A 35 -6.72 -20.45 -1.00
N LEU A 36 -5.88 -19.66 -0.32
CA LEU A 36 -4.60 -19.22 -0.84
C LEU A 36 -3.59 -20.38 -0.94
N PRO A 37 -2.66 -20.32 -1.91
CA PRO A 37 -1.63 -21.34 -2.05
C PRO A 37 -0.62 -21.30 -0.89
N PRO A 38 0.07 -22.41 -0.59
CA PRO A 38 1.07 -22.45 0.47
C PRO A 38 2.18 -21.40 0.27
N PRO A 39 2.75 -20.82 1.34
CA PRO A 39 3.77 -19.77 1.25
C PRO A 39 4.98 -20.10 0.37
N VAL A 40 5.36 -21.38 0.26
CA VAL A 40 6.45 -21.84 -0.63
C VAL A 40 6.10 -21.64 -2.11
N GLN A 41 4.86 -21.91 -2.50
CA GLN A 41 4.39 -21.68 -3.88
C GLN A 41 4.24 -20.19 -4.17
N VAL A 42 3.75 -19.42 -3.19
CA VAL A 42 3.72 -17.95 -3.28
C VAL A 42 5.14 -17.38 -3.42
N ALA A 43 6.10 -17.90 -2.67
CA ALA A 43 7.51 -17.52 -2.78
C ALA A 43 8.15 -17.94 -4.11
N GLN A 44 7.65 -18.96 -4.80
CA GLN A 44 8.07 -19.32 -6.15
C GLN A 44 7.51 -18.35 -7.20
N VAL A 45 6.27 -17.87 -7.01
CA VAL A 45 5.68 -16.80 -7.83
C VAL A 45 6.41 -15.46 -7.60
N LEU A 46 6.94 -15.23 -6.40
CA LEU A 46 7.53 -13.94 -5.99
C LEU A 46 9.07 -13.94 -5.85
N ALA A 47 9.70 -15.09 -6.10
CA ALA A 47 11.13 -15.41 -5.97
C ALA A 47 11.96 -14.44 -5.10
N HIS A 48 11.75 -14.52 -3.78
CA HIS A 48 12.53 -14.00 -2.63
C HIS A 48 11.86 -12.90 -1.77
N SER A 49 10.81 -13.30 -1.05
CA SER A 49 10.19 -12.45 -0.01
C SER A 49 9.73 -13.24 1.22
N ALA A 50 10.15 -12.77 2.39
CA ALA A 50 9.65 -13.24 3.69
C ALA A 50 8.26 -12.67 3.99
N THR A 51 7.39 -13.49 4.56
CA THR A 51 6.01 -13.19 4.94
C THR A 51 5.87 -13.01 6.46
N PHE A 52 5.10 -12.01 6.91
CA PHE A 52 4.88 -11.75 8.35
C PHE A 52 3.45 -11.33 8.69
N ASP A 53 3.03 -11.72 9.89
CA ASP A 53 1.69 -11.49 10.45
C ASP A 53 1.72 -10.47 11.62
N CYS A 54 0.52 -9.96 11.90
CA CYS A 54 0.08 -8.82 12.71
C CYS A 54 0.28 -8.92 14.24
N VAL A 55 0.86 -7.90 14.93
CA VAL A 55 1.05 -7.90 16.40
C VAL A 55 1.07 -6.50 17.06
N LYS A 56 0.56 -6.38 18.31
CA LYS A 56 0.47 -5.16 19.15
C LYS A 56 1.80 -4.62 19.68
N LEU A 57 2.14 -3.33 19.53
CA LEU A 57 3.49 -2.79 19.83
C LEU A 57 3.53 -1.55 20.75
N PHE A 58 2.83 -1.60 21.89
CA PHE A 58 2.75 -0.45 22.81
C PHE A 58 3.76 -0.44 23.95
N ASP A 59 4.29 -1.60 24.34
CA ASP A 59 5.34 -1.72 25.36
C ASP A 59 6.70 -1.87 24.66
N LEU A 60 7.70 -1.08 25.04
CA LEU A 60 9.04 -1.10 24.44
C LEU A 60 9.72 -2.48 24.57
N ARG A 61 9.54 -3.18 25.69
CA ARG A 61 10.04 -4.55 25.89
C ARG A 61 9.31 -5.54 25.00
N PHE A 62 8.01 -5.33 24.79
CA PHE A 62 7.24 -6.14 23.85
C PHE A 62 7.69 -5.88 22.39
N ALA A 63 7.88 -4.62 22.00
CA ALA A 63 8.41 -4.27 20.69
C ALA A 63 9.80 -4.87 20.46
N HIS A 64 10.66 -4.83 21.48
CA HIS A 64 11.97 -5.47 21.43
C HIS A 64 11.87 -6.99 21.22
N LYS A 65 11.00 -7.68 21.96
CA LYS A 65 10.73 -9.11 21.76
C LYS A 65 10.22 -9.39 20.35
N TRP A 66 9.27 -8.59 19.86
CA TRP A 66 8.68 -8.76 18.55
C TRP A 66 9.70 -8.59 17.42
N VAL A 67 10.53 -7.55 17.46
CA VAL A 67 11.57 -7.32 16.44
C VAL A 67 12.59 -8.47 16.45
N ARG A 68 13.02 -8.94 17.62
CA ARG A 68 13.96 -10.07 17.71
C ARG A 68 13.37 -11.38 17.20
N THR A 69 12.08 -11.62 17.40
CA THR A 69 11.43 -12.85 16.95
C THR A 69 11.10 -12.84 15.47
N ASN A 70 10.62 -11.71 14.94
CA ASN A 70 10.08 -11.65 13.58
C ASN A 70 11.07 -11.08 12.58
N ILE A 71 11.82 -10.04 12.94
CA ILE A 71 12.63 -9.27 12.00
C ILE A 71 14.08 -9.76 11.95
N VAL A 72 14.73 -9.88 13.11
CA VAL A 72 16.16 -10.24 13.20
C VAL A 72 16.52 -11.53 12.44
N PRO A 73 15.74 -12.63 12.51
CA PRO A 73 16.12 -13.88 11.84
C PRO A 73 16.16 -13.80 10.31
N ARG A 74 15.61 -12.74 9.72
CA ARG A 74 15.47 -12.58 8.25
C ARG A 74 16.10 -11.28 7.76
N VAL A 75 16.83 -10.59 8.64
CA VAL A 75 17.32 -9.24 8.35
C VAL A 75 18.29 -9.26 7.18
N ASP A 76 19.15 -10.26 7.07
CA ASP A 76 20.15 -10.39 6.01
C ASP A 76 19.54 -10.66 4.62
N ASP A 77 18.32 -11.17 4.57
CA ASP A 77 17.56 -11.34 3.32
C ASP A 77 16.84 -10.05 2.88
N THR A 78 16.86 -9.01 3.73
CA THR A 78 16.14 -7.75 3.53
C THR A 78 17.10 -6.57 3.48
N ASN A 79 17.25 -5.96 2.30
CA ASN A 79 17.86 -4.66 2.17
C ASN A 79 16.77 -3.61 1.94
N ASN A 80 16.88 -2.49 2.67
CA ASN A 80 15.94 -1.35 2.65
C ASN A 80 14.50 -1.71 3.01
N ALA A 81 14.23 -2.49 4.05
CA ALA A 81 12.87 -2.85 4.42
C ALA A 81 12.04 -1.68 5.04
N ARG A 82 10.71 -1.75 5.05
CA ARG A 82 9.83 -0.88 5.83
C ARG A 82 8.85 -1.67 6.68
N ILE A 83 8.74 -1.36 7.96
CA ILE A 83 7.67 -1.83 8.83
C ILE A 83 6.49 -0.87 8.73
N LEU A 84 5.35 -1.35 8.24
CA LEU A 84 4.11 -0.59 8.20
C LEU A 84 3.30 -0.84 9.48
N VAL A 85 3.01 0.22 10.22
CA VAL A 85 2.32 0.17 11.52
C VAL A 85 0.85 0.53 11.32
N GLY A 86 -0.02 -0.48 11.41
CA GLY A 86 -1.45 -0.34 11.15
C GLY A 86 -1.77 -0.16 9.66
N ASN A 87 -3.06 -0.15 9.33
CA ASN A 87 -3.56 0.23 8.01
C ASN A 87 -4.67 1.27 8.18
N GLU A 88 -4.54 2.43 7.54
CA GLU A 88 -5.56 3.49 7.51
C GLU A 88 -6.06 3.96 8.90
N VAL A 89 -5.22 3.84 9.92
CA VAL A 89 -5.57 4.05 11.34
C VAL A 89 -6.20 5.42 11.59
N ILE A 90 -5.67 6.48 10.95
CA ILE A 90 -6.12 7.87 11.13
C ILE A 90 -7.58 8.07 10.66
N SER A 91 -8.02 7.26 9.70
CA SER A 91 -9.37 7.29 9.15
C SER A 91 -10.39 6.54 10.02
N THR A 92 -9.95 5.79 11.03
CA THR A 92 -10.85 5.06 11.94
C THR A 92 -11.55 6.00 12.94
N ALA A 93 -12.73 5.62 13.41
CA ALA A 93 -13.43 6.34 14.48
C ALA A 93 -12.75 6.19 15.88
N ASN A 94 -11.80 5.26 16.02
CA ASN A 94 -11.18 4.94 17.29
C ASN A 94 -10.06 5.94 17.65
N ARG A 95 -10.42 7.00 18.40
CA ARG A 95 -9.47 8.03 18.87
C ARG A 95 -8.27 7.47 19.64
N SER A 96 -8.48 6.44 20.48
CA SER A 96 -7.41 5.82 21.25
C SER A 96 -6.39 5.11 20.34
N LEU A 97 -6.88 4.45 19.28
CA LEU A 97 -6.01 3.85 18.29
C LEU A 97 -5.21 4.91 17.52
N VAL A 98 -5.86 6.01 17.14
CA VAL A 98 -5.20 7.13 16.45
C VAL A 98 -4.12 7.77 17.31
N SER A 99 -4.41 8.10 18.57
CA SER A 99 -3.45 8.73 19.48
C SER A 99 -2.26 7.84 19.83
N SER A 100 -2.42 6.52 19.73
CA SER A 100 -1.36 5.55 20.04
C SER A 100 -0.46 5.20 18.83
N LEU A 101 -0.80 5.66 17.63
CA LEU A 101 -0.09 5.30 16.39
C LEU A 101 1.38 5.78 16.41
N VAL A 102 1.60 7.08 16.59
CA VAL A 102 2.95 7.67 16.55
C VAL A 102 3.84 7.16 17.70
N PRO A 103 3.35 7.04 18.95
CA PRO A 103 4.11 6.38 20.03
C PRO A 103 4.54 4.94 19.70
N ALA A 104 3.68 4.13 19.06
CA ALA A 104 4.05 2.78 18.65
C ALA A 104 5.15 2.78 17.58
N MET A 105 5.08 3.70 16.61
CA MET A 105 6.13 3.88 15.59
C MET A 105 7.47 4.30 16.21
N GLN A 106 7.44 5.20 17.20
CA GLN A 106 8.62 5.64 17.95
C GLN A 106 9.28 4.50 18.74
N ASN A 107 8.48 3.66 19.41
CA ASN A 107 8.98 2.49 20.11
C ASN A 107 9.68 1.51 19.16
N LEU A 108 9.07 1.24 18.01
CA LEU A 108 9.68 0.40 16.97
C LEU A 108 11.00 0.96 16.46
N HIS A 109 11.03 2.25 16.14
CA HIS A 109 12.26 2.90 15.67
C HIS A 109 13.36 2.88 16.73
N THR A 110 13.01 3.04 18.01
CA THR A 110 13.95 2.95 19.13
C THR A 110 14.59 1.55 19.20
N VAL A 111 13.78 0.50 19.06
CA VAL A 111 14.26 -0.90 19.04
C VAL A 111 15.12 -1.18 17.80
N LEU A 112 14.74 -0.69 16.63
CA LEU A 112 15.56 -0.84 15.42
C LEU A 112 16.91 -0.13 15.60
N THR A 113 16.91 1.04 16.22
CA THR A 113 18.13 1.81 16.51
C THR A 113 19.04 1.07 17.48
N SER A 114 18.49 0.49 18.55
CA SER A 114 19.28 -0.30 19.52
C SER A 114 19.91 -1.56 18.90
N LEU A 115 19.38 -2.02 17.76
CA LEU A 115 19.88 -3.17 17.00
C LEU A 115 20.72 -2.74 15.78
N SER A 116 20.97 -1.44 15.58
CA SER A 116 21.66 -0.89 14.39
C SER A 116 20.96 -1.21 13.06
N LEU A 117 19.64 -1.38 13.08
CA LEU A 117 18.82 -1.72 11.91
C LEU A 117 18.08 -0.53 11.30
N GLN A 118 18.09 0.65 11.92
CA GLN A 118 17.34 1.85 11.52
C GLN A 118 17.72 2.40 10.12
N HIS A 119 18.92 2.08 9.65
CA HIS A 119 19.38 2.44 8.30
C HIS A 119 18.90 1.43 7.25
N ARG A 120 18.63 0.18 7.66
CA ARG A 120 18.15 -0.91 6.80
C ARG A 120 16.63 -1.03 6.81
N ILE A 121 15.97 -0.63 7.89
CA ILE A 121 14.54 -0.81 8.12
C ILE A 121 13.92 0.51 8.56
N LYS A 122 13.01 1.03 7.75
CA LYS A 122 12.20 2.23 8.06
C LYS A 122 10.87 1.85 8.71
N VAL A 123 10.22 2.80 9.35
CA VAL A 123 8.90 2.62 9.98
C VAL A 123 7.93 3.63 9.39
N ALA A 124 6.82 3.18 8.82
CA ALA A 124 5.79 4.04 8.23
C ALA A 124 4.39 3.55 8.63
N SER A 125 3.35 4.26 8.20
CA SER A 125 1.96 3.88 8.45
C SER A 125 1.11 4.27 7.23
N PRO A 126 0.50 3.31 6.52
CA PRO A 126 -0.39 3.57 5.39
C PRO A 126 -1.60 4.44 5.77
N GLN A 127 -1.85 5.46 4.97
CA GLN A 127 -2.98 6.35 5.12
C GLN A 127 -3.95 6.19 3.95
N SER A 128 -5.25 6.17 4.22
CA SER A 128 -6.24 6.29 3.16
C SER A 128 -6.31 7.73 2.67
N LEU A 129 -6.74 7.95 1.42
CA LEU A 129 -7.02 9.32 0.94
C LEU A 129 -8.13 10.04 1.75
N GLY A 130 -8.89 9.31 2.57
CA GLY A 130 -9.90 9.87 3.48
C GLY A 130 -9.34 10.82 4.55
N VAL A 131 -8.02 10.83 4.78
CA VAL A 131 -7.35 11.82 5.65
C VAL A 131 -7.41 13.24 5.10
N LEU A 132 -7.69 13.40 3.80
CA LEU A 132 -7.87 14.69 3.14
C LEU A 132 -9.31 15.21 3.33
N SER A 133 -9.41 16.53 3.48
CA SER A 133 -10.67 17.28 3.49
C SER A 133 -10.98 17.88 2.13
N THR A 134 -9.94 18.32 1.41
CA THR A 134 -9.99 18.83 0.03
C THR A 134 -8.87 18.19 -0.77
N SER A 135 -9.15 17.90 -2.04
CA SER A 135 -8.20 17.27 -2.97
C SER A 135 -8.47 17.61 -4.43
N ASN A 136 -9.43 18.48 -4.72
CA ASN A 136 -9.77 18.89 -6.09
C ASN A 136 -9.99 20.42 -6.15
N PRO A 137 -9.19 21.17 -6.92
CA PRO A 137 -8.03 20.69 -7.69
C PRO A 137 -6.86 20.25 -6.77
N PRO A 138 -5.91 19.42 -7.25
CA PRO A 138 -4.84 18.85 -6.42
C PRO A 138 -4.07 19.87 -5.56
N SER A 139 -3.79 21.06 -6.08
CA SER A 139 -3.15 22.17 -5.36
C SER A 139 -3.87 22.58 -4.07
N THR A 140 -5.18 22.32 -3.95
CA THR A 140 -5.98 22.61 -2.75
C THR A 140 -5.89 21.54 -1.67
N GLY A 141 -5.13 20.47 -1.91
CA GLY A 141 -4.92 19.36 -1.00
C GLY A 141 -4.73 19.80 0.45
N LYS A 142 -5.58 19.33 1.36
CA LYS A 142 -5.54 19.70 2.79
C LYS A 142 -6.02 18.57 3.68
N PHE A 143 -5.25 18.24 4.72
CA PHE A 143 -5.67 17.28 5.75
C PHE A 143 -6.88 17.77 6.56
N ARG A 144 -7.68 16.83 7.08
CA ARG A 144 -8.81 17.14 7.97
C ARG A 144 -8.33 17.78 9.27
N GLU A 145 -8.78 19.00 9.56
CA GLU A 145 -8.35 19.82 10.72
C GLU A 145 -8.33 19.04 12.05
N GLY A 146 -9.40 18.28 12.34
CA GLY A 146 -9.49 17.49 13.58
C GLY A 146 -8.44 16.39 13.75
N ARG A 147 -7.68 16.05 12.70
CA ARG A 147 -6.57 15.08 12.72
C ARG A 147 -5.19 15.72 12.65
N VAL A 148 -5.11 17.00 12.32
CA VAL A 148 -3.83 17.67 12.04
C VAL A 148 -2.95 17.74 13.28
N ALA A 149 -3.47 18.32 14.37
CA ALA A 149 -2.73 18.43 15.62
C ALA A 149 -2.65 17.10 16.37
N GLU A 150 -3.71 16.28 16.31
CA GLU A 150 -3.81 14.99 17.02
C GLU A 150 -2.75 14.00 16.55
N VAL A 151 -2.53 13.88 15.23
CA VAL A 151 -1.71 12.79 14.69
C VAL A 151 -0.90 13.16 13.45
N MET A 152 -1.39 14.03 12.56
CA MET A 152 -0.72 14.27 11.27
C MET A 152 0.61 15.01 11.43
N ARG A 153 0.66 16.11 12.21
CA ARG A 153 1.93 16.82 12.48
C ARG A 153 2.94 15.94 13.24
N PRO A 154 2.56 15.22 14.32
CA PRO A 154 3.45 14.26 14.97
C PRO A 154 3.97 13.17 14.01
N LEU A 155 3.10 12.62 13.15
CA LEU A 155 3.47 11.60 12.17
C LEU A 155 4.50 12.17 11.17
N LEU A 156 4.21 13.29 10.53
CA LEU A 156 5.12 13.91 9.55
C LEU A 156 6.46 14.29 10.17
N SER A 157 6.45 14.78 11.42
CA SER A 157 7.67 15.07 12.18
C SER A 157 8.51 13.81 12.41
N PHE A 158 7.88 12.71 12.82
CA PHE A 158 8.56 11.42 12.98
C PHE A 158 9.12 10.88 11.66
N LEU A 159 8.33 10.95 10.57
CA LEU A 159 8.74 10.49 9.25
C LEU A 159 9.96 11.26 8.75
N ARG A 160 9.93 12.60 8.81
CA ARG A 160 11.07 13.47 8.49
C ARG A 160 12.31 13.11 9.33
N ALA A 161 12.16 13.01 10.66
CA ALA A 161 13.27 12.75 11.57
C ALA A 161 13.94 11.38 11.36
N THR A 162 13.21 10.40 10.84
CA THR A 162 13.70 9.02 10.63
C THR A 162 14.07 8.71 9.18
N GLY A 163 13.85 9.66 8.27
CA GLY A 163 14.01 9.48 6.82
C GLY A 163 13.07 8.39 6.28
N SER A 164 11.84 8.35 6.78
CA SER A 164 10.80 7.41 6.35
C SER A 164 9.75 8.14 5.51
N PRO A 165 9.18 7.52 4.45
CA PRO A 165 8.20 8.19 3.60
C PRO A 165 6.81 8.22 4.23
N PHE A 166 6.00 9.17 3.76
CA PHE A 166 4.55 9.14 3.93
C PHE A 166 3.96 8.09 2.97
N THR A 167 3.35 7.04 3.53
CA THR A 167 2.73 5.96 2.76
C THR A 167 1.23 6.19 2.60
N VAL A 168 0.72 6.11 1.37
CA VAL A 168 -0.70 6.34 1.06
C VAL A 168 -1.30 5.20 0.24
N ASN A 169 -2.51 4.79 0.59
CA ASN A 169 -3.35 3.90 -0.21
C ASN A 169 -4.15 4.80 -1.17
N ALA A 170 -3.75 4.81 -2.45
CA ALA A 170 -4.27 5.72 -3.47
C ALA A 170 -4.99 4.91 -4.55
N HIS A 171 -6.31 4.88 -4.50
CA HIS A 171 -7.14 4.13 -5.44
C HIS A 171 -8.04 5.08 -6.25
N PRO A 172 -7.68 5.39 -7.50
CA PRO A 172 -8.57 6.03 -8.48
C PRO A 172 -9.94 5.34 -8.57
N PHE A 173 -9.97 4.01 -8.43
CA PHE A 173 -11.19 3.20 -8.39
C PHE A 173 -12.28 3.72 -7.44
N PHE A 174 -11.93 4.22 -6.24
CA PHE A 174 -12.95 4.70 -5.29
C PHE A 174 -13.49 6.10 -5.61
N ARG A 175 -12.94 6.79 -6.61
CA ARG A 175 -13.26 8.20 -6.89
C ARG A 175 -13.68 8.51 -8.31
N PHE A 176 -13.48 7.60 -9.25
CA PHE A 176 -13.90 7.85 -10.63
C PHE A 176 -15.43 7.87 -10.78
N ALA A 177 -15.86 8.62 -11.78
CA ALA A 177 -17.17 8.53 -12.39
C ALA A 177 -17.02 7.90 -13.78
N VAL A 178 -18.10 7.36 -14.36
CA VAL A 178 -18.07 6.61 -15.62
C VAL A 178 -17.42 7.40 -16.77
N ASP A 179 -17.68 8.71 -16.84
CA ASP A 179 -17.12 9.65 -17.82
C ASP A 179 -15.63 9.99 -17.59
N THR A 180 -15.09 9.68 -16.41
CA THR A 180 -13.68 9.88 -16.04
C THR A 180 -12.89 8.57 -15.97
N VAL A 181 -13.45 7.47 -16.48
CA VAL A 181 -12.80 6.15 -16.44
C VAL A 181 -11.46 6.15 -17.16
N ASP A 182 -11.35 6.79 -18.32
CA ASP A 182 -10.08 6.83 -19.07
C ASP A 182 -9.01 7.64 -18.33
N TYR A 183 -9.40 8.73 -17.65
CA TYR A 183 -8.54 9.49 -16.75
C TYR A 183 -8.09 8.64 -15.54
N ALA A 184 -8.97 7.79 -15.00
CA ALA A 184 -8.63 6.89 -13.90
C ALA A 184 -7.72 5.72 -14.31
N LEU A 185 -7.80 5.29 -15.58
CA LEU A 185 -7.09 4.13 -16.13
C LEU A 185 -5.81 4.50 -16.90
N PHE A 186 -5.34 5.76 -16.82
CA PHE A 186 -4.19 6.27 -17.57
C PHE A 186 -4.35 6.16 -19.11
N ARG A 187 -5.58 6.03 -19.61
CA ARG A 187 -5.84 5.98 -21.06
C ARG A 187 -5.82 7.40 -21.62
N LEU A 188 -5.75 7.52 -22.95
CA LEU A 188 -5.78 8.82 -23.62
C LEU A 188 -7.06 9.58 -23.25
N ASN A 189 -6.90 10.79 -22.71
CA ASN A 189 -8.00 11.66 -22.32
C ASN A 189 -7.53 13.13 -22.40
N PRO A 190 -8.44 14.12 -22.32
CA PRO A 190 -8.07 15.55 -22.39
C PRO A 190 -7.19 16.06 -21.24
N GLY A 191 -7.06 15.28 -20.16
CA GLY A 191 -6.47 15.71 -18.91
C GLY A 191 -7.42 16.57 -18.07
N VAL A 192 -7.05 16.77 -16.80
CA VAL A 192 -7.76 17.63 -15.85
C VAL A 192 -6.82 18.74 -15.42
N GLU A 193 -7.19 19.99 -15.72
CA GLU A 193 -6.40 21.17 -15.34
C GLU A 193 -6.66 21.56 -13.88
N ASP A 194 -5.58 21.77 -13.13
CA ASP A 194 -5.61 22.43 -11.84
C ASP A 194 -5.68 23.95 -12.05
N GLN A 195 -6.87 24.51 -11.86
CA GLN A 195 -7.16 25.93 -12.10
C GLN A 195 -6.29 26.91 -11.30
N ASN A 196 -5.67 26.48 -10.20
CA ASN A 196 -4.83 27.38 -9.40
C ASN A 196 -3.38 27.41 -9.90
N THR A 197 -2.91 26.35 -10.55
CA THR A 197 -1.51 26.20 -10.96
C THR A 197 -1.30 26.15 -12.47
N GLY A 198 -2.37 25.89 -13.24
CA GLY A 198 -2.32 25.64 -14.68
C GLY A 198 -1.72 24.27 -15.04
N LEU A 199 -1.43 23.41 -14.04
CA LEU A 199 -0.91 22.07 -14.28
C LEU A 199 -2.01 21.16 -14.81
N VAL A 200 -1.70 20.38 -15.84
CA VAL A 200 -2.65 19.42 -16.42
C VAL A 200 -2.28 18.02 -15.97
N TYR A 201 -3.22 17.33 -15.33
CA TYR A 201 -3.10 15.96 -14.89
C TYR A 201 -3.66 15.04 -15.97
N SER A 202 -2.82 14.19 -16.57
CA SER A 202 -3.24 13.22 -17.58
C SER A 202 -3.85 11.95 -16.98
N ASN A 203 -3.66 11.72 -15.68
CA ASN A 203 -4.23 10.57 -14.97
C ASN A 203 -4.62 10.93 -13.52
N MET A 204 -5.56 10.18 -12.97
CA MET A 204 -6.13 10.45 -11.64
C MET A 204 -5.15 10.17 -10.50
N LEU A 205 -4.27 9.19 -10.64
CA LEU A 205 -3.33 8.82 -9.59
C LEU A 205 -2.36 9.97 -9.28
N ASP A 206 -1.81 10.61 -10.31
CA ASP A 206 -0.94 11.78 -10.16
C ASP A 206 -1.66 12.94 -9.46
N GLY A 207 -2.92 13.18 -9.81
CA GLY A 207 -3.74 14.19 -9.14
C GLY A 207 -3.99 13.87 -7.65
N GLN A 208 -4.20 12.60 -7.31
CA GLN A 208 -4.34 12.16 -5.92
C GLN A 208 -3.04 12.33 -5.14
N LEU A 209 -1.90 11.97 -5.74
CA LEU A 209 -0.58 12.13 -5.13
C LEU A 209 -0.23 13.60 -4.89
N ASP A 210 -0.51 14.47 -5.86
CA ASP A 210 -0.24 15.90 -5.71
C ASP A 210 -1.17 16.60 -4.73
N ALA A 211 -2.39 16.07 -4.53
CA ALA A 211 -3.25 16.49 -3.43
C ALA A 211 -2.65 16.13 -2.07
N VAL A 212 -2.08 14.92 -1.93
CA VAL A 212 -1.38 14.52 -0.70
C VAL A 212 -0.13 15.39 -0.50
N PHE A 213 0.67 15.59 -1.55
CA PHE A 213 1.85 16.46 -1.48
C PHE A 213 1.48 17.90 -1.07
N SER A 214 0.44 18.47 -1.67
CA SER A 214 -0.06 19.80 -1.32
C SER A 214 -0.47 19.89 0.14
N ALA A 215 -1.13 18.86 0.67
CA ALA A 215 -1.52 18.80 2.09
C ALA A 215 -0.31 18.73 3.03
N ILE A 216 0.71 17.92 2.67
CA ILE A 216 1.97 17.79 3.42
C ILE A 216 2.75 19.12 3.39
N LYS A 217 2.89 19.73 2.22
CA LYS A 217 3.56 21.03 2.04
C LYS A 217 2.92 22.14 2.87
N ARG A 218 1.58 22.19 2.95
CA ARG A 218 0.87 23.16 3.80
C ARG A 218 1.21 23.05 5.28
N LEU A 219 1.61 21.87 5.75
CA LEU A 219 2.06 21.66 7.13
C LEU A 219 3.56 21.95 7.32
N GLY A 220 4.29 22.26 6.25
CA GLY A 220 5.73 22.58 6.25
C GLY A 220 6.62 21.34 6.15
N PHE A 221 6.15 20.27 5.50
CA PHE A 221 6.83 18.96 5.38
C PHE A 221 7.11 18.53 3.93
N ASP A 222 7.36 19.49 3.03
CA ASP A 222 7.54 19.25 1.60
C ASP A 222 8.79 18.47 1.19
N ASP A 223 9.68 18.19 2.13
CA ASP A 223 10.84 17.29 2.01
C ASP A 223 10.50 15.82 2.30
N VAL A 224 9.34 15.52 2.89
CA VAL A 224 8.92 14.14 3.17
C VAL A 224 8.49 13.47 1.87
N ASP A 225 9.14 12.34 1.54
CA ASP A 225 8.81 11.54 0.36
C ASP A 225 7.45 10.85 0.50
N ILE A 226 6.82 10.55 -0.63
CA ILE A 226 5.53 9.85 -0.71
C ILE A 226 5.74 8.49 -1.38
N VAL A 227 5.15 7.45 -0.82
CA VAL A 227 5.11 6.09 -1.39
C VAL A 227 3.66 5.62 -1.46
N ILE A 228 3.28 5.01 -2.58
CA ILE A 228 1.95 4.40 -2.72
C ILE A 228 2.01 3.01 -2.09
N SER A 229 1.44 2.83 -0.91
CA SER A 229 1.42 1.53 -0.22
C SER A 229 0.39 0.56 -0.79
N GLU A 230 -0.70 1.07 -1.37
CA GLU A 230 -1.69 0.24 -2.04
C GLU A 230 -2.33 1.04 -3.18
N THR A 231 -2.46 0.41 -4.34
CA THR A 231 -3.26 0.90 -5.45
C THR A 231 -3.63 -0.26 -6.37
N GLY A 232 -4.81 -0.23 -6.97
CA GLY A 232 -5.28 -1.34 -7.80
C GLY A 232 -6.71 -1.12 -8.27
N TRP A 233 -7.17 -2.05 -9.11
CA TRP A 233 -8.50 -2.00 -9.71
C TRP A 233 -9.14 -3.40 -9.70
N PRO A 234 -10.39 -3.54 -9.23
CA PRO A 234 -11.03 -4.83 -9.11
C PRO A 234 -11.47 -5.37 -10.47
N SER A 235 -11.42 -6.69 -10.65
CA SER A 235 -11.79 -7.39 -11.88
C SER A 235 -13.28 -7.78 -11.93
N VAL A 236 -13.91 -7.93 -10.77
CA VAL A 236 -15.32 -8.29 -10.60
C VAL A 236 -15.91 -7.47 -9.47
N GLY A 237 -17.11 -6.91 -9.67
CA GLY A 237 -17.79 -6.06 -8.70
C GLY A 237 -19.28 -6.33 -8.68
N ASP A 238 -19.97 -5.69 -7.73
CA ASP A 238 -21.42 -5.72 -7.65
C ASP A 238 -22.04 -5.09 -8.92
N PRO A 239 -23.28 -5.44 -9.32
CA PRO A 239 -23.89 -4.94 -10.57
C PRO A 239 -23.95 -3.42 -10.73
N ARG A 240 -23.80 -2.65 -9.64
CA ARG A 240 -23.81 -1.18 -9.62
C ARG A 240 -22.41 -0.56 -9.62
N GLU A 241 -21.35 -1.36 -9.49
CA GLU A 241 -19.97 -0.91 -9.58
C GLU A 241 -19.57 -0.83 -11.07
N LEU A 242 -20.11 0.16 -11.76
CA LEU A 242 -19.82 0.41 -13.17
C LEU A 242 -18.32 0.63 -13.36
N GLY A 243 -17.75 0.11 -14.45
CA GLY A 243 -16.30 0.20 -14.71
C GLY A 243 -15.46 -0.87 -14.00
N VAL A 244 -16.08 -1.78 -13.23
CA VAL A 244 -15.42 -2.97 -12.68
C VAL A 244 -15.54 -4.13 -13.67
N ASN A 245 -14.42 -4.50 -14.28
CA ASN A 245 -14.31 -5.64 -15.18
C ASN A 245 -12.83 -6.00 -15.38
N VAL A 246 -12.59 -7.19 -15.94
CA VAL A 246 -11.25 -7.74 -16.22
C VAL A 246 -10.41 -6.81 -17.10
N ASP A 247 -10.99 -6.20 -18.14
CA ASP A 247 -10.25 -5.33 -19.06
C ASP A 247 -9.76 -4.05 -18.37
N ASN A 248 -10.61 -3.40 -17.58
CA ASN A 248 -10.23 -2.21 -16.82
C ASN A 248 -9.22 -2.54 -15.71
N ALA A 249 -9.36 -3.69 -15.05
CA ALA A 249 -8.39 -4.14 -14.05
C ALA A 249 -7.00 -4.38 -14.66
N ARG A 250 -6.96 -5.06 -15.81
CA ARG A 250 -5.75 -5.26 -16.60
C ARG A 250 -5.14 -3.93 -17.01
N ASP A 251 -5.93 -3.04 -17.62
CA ASP A 251 -5.43 -1.78 -18.15
C ASP A 251 -4.90 -0.87 -17.03
N TYR A 252 -5.61 -0.77 -15.89
CA TYR A 252 -5.13 -0.01 -14.74
C TYR A 252 -3.76 -0.50 -14.27
N ASN A 253 -3.63 -1.80 -13.98
CA ASN A 253 -2.41 -2.36 -13.41
C ASN A 253 -1.27 -2.35 -14.44
N LYS A 254 -1.54 -2.60 -15.72
CA LYS A 254 -0.55 -2.50 -16.80
C LYS A 254 -0.05 -1.06 -16.96
N ASN A 255 -0.96 -0.10 -17.04
CA ASN A 255 -0.59 1.29 -17.26
C ASN A 255 0.08 1.90 -16.02
N LEU A 256 -0.29 1.49 -14.82
CA LEU A 256 0.44 1.82 -13.58
C LEU A 256 1.89 1.36 -13.64
N VAL A 257 2.14 0.11 -14.03
CA VAL A 257 3.50 -0.42 -14.19
C VAL A 257 4.28 0.40 -15.22
N GLN A 258 3.67 0.73 -16.36
CA GLN A 258 4.29 1.56 -17.39
C GLN A 258 4.59 2.97 -16.90
N HIS A 259 3.64 3.60 -16.19
CA HIS A 259 3.79 4.95 -15.64
C HIS A 259 4.97 5.01 -14.66
N VAL A 260 4.98 4.14 -13.66
CA VAL A 260 6.07 4.08 -12.67
C VAL A 260 7.42 3.73 -13.31
N SER A 261 7.44 2.81 -14.28
CA SER A 261 8.67 2.41 -14.97
C SER A 261 9.21 3.47 -15.93
N SER A 262 8.36 4.39 -16.41
CA SER A 262 8.79 5.49 -17.28
C SER A 262 9.67 6.51 -16.55
N GLY A 263 9.64 6.53 -15.21
CA GLY A 263 10.30 7.55 -14.40
C GLY A 263 9.63 8.93 -14.49
N THR A 264 8.48 9.02 -15.14
CA THR A 264 7.66 10.25 -15.20
C THR A 264 7.01 10.46 -13.83
N ASP A 265 7.33 11.57 -13.18
CA ASP A 265 6.68 11.96 -11.93
C ASP A 265 5.32 12.65 -12.20
N THR A 266 4.66 13.04 -11.12
CA THR A 266 3.49 13.89 -11.08
C THR A 266 3.78 15.32 -11.58
N PRO A 267 2.78 16.02 -12.13
CA PRO A 267 2.92 17.39 -12.60
C PRO A 267 3.50 18.39 -11.57
N LEU A 268 3.17 18.29 -10.28
CA LEU A 268 3.65 19.22 -9.23
C LEU A 268 5.00 18.80 -8.63
N LYS A 269 5.44 17.56 -8.84
CA LYS A 269 6.73 17.05 -8.38
C LYS A 269 7.58 16.44 -9.50
N PRO A 270 7.83 17.15 -10.63
CA PRO A 270 8.68 16.60 -11.67
C PRO A 270 10.07 16.23 -11.13
N ASN A 271 10.61 15.10 -11.58
CA ASN A 271 11.95 14.57 -11.26
C ASN A 271 12.13 13.88 -9.90
N ARG A 272 11.09 13.34 -9.26
CA ARG A 272 11.27 12.25 -8.30
C ARG A 272 10.81 10.94 -8.93
N THR A 273 11.13 9.86 -8.23
CA THR A 273 10.65 8.54 -8.59
C THR A 273 9.76 8.08 -7.47
N PHE A 274 8.52 7.70 -7.79
CA PHE A 274 7.63 7.10 -6.80
C PHE A 274 7.70 5.58 -6.85
N GLU A 275 7.54 5.02 -5.65
CA GLU A 275 7.41 3.61 -5.42
C GLU A 275 5.92 3.29 -5.23
N ALA A 276 5.43 2.26 -5.91
CA ALA A 276 4.04 1.87 -5.83
C ALA A 276 3.85 0.37 -5.65
N TYR A 277 2.80 0.00 -4.91
CA TYR A 277 2.46 -1.37 -4.61
C TYR A 277 1.07 -1.72 -5.14
N ILE A 278 1.03 -2.71 -6.04
CA ILE A 278 -0.22 -3.21 -6.62
C ILE A 278 -0.98 -3.99 -5.55
N PHE A 279 -2.19 -3.55 -5.26
CA PHE A 279 -3.18 -4.25 -4.45
C PHE A 279 -4.12 -5.02 -5.40
N SER A 280 -4.09 -6.35 -5.44
CA SER A 280 -3.24 -7.26 -4.64
C SER A 280 -2.78 -8.48 -5.47
N LEU A 281 -1.96 -9.36 -4.86
CA LEU A 281 -1.44 -10.53 -5.54
C LEU A 281 -2.53 -11.55 -5.86
N PHE A 282 -3.44 -11.80 -4.92
CA PHE A 282 -4.52 -12.78 -5.05
C PHE A 282 -5.87 -12.19 -4.74
N ASP A 283 -6.91 -12.76 -5.33
CA ASP A 283 -8.29 -12.55 -4.89
C ASP A 283 -8.46 -13.02 -3.44
N GLU A 284 -9.10 -12.19 -2.62
CA GLU A 284 -9.20 -12.37 -1.17
C GLU A 284 -10.67 -12.64 -0.76
N ASN A 285 -11.07 -13.91 -0.86
CA ASN A 285 -12.48 -14.32 -0.74
C ASN A 285 -13.14 -14.07 0.63
N LEU A 286 -12.39 -13.77 1.69
CA LEU A 286 -12.92 -13.46 3.02
C LEU A 286 -13.04 -11.95 3.31
N LYS A 287 -12.64 -11.07 2.38
CA LYS A 287 -12.74 -9.62 2.61
C LYS A 287 -14.20 -9.18 2.79
N PRO A 288 -14.49 -8.36 3.82
CA PRO A 288 -15.82 -7.81 4.03
C PRO A 288 -16.11 -6.69 3.01
N GLY A 289 -17.38 -6.34 2.87
CA GLY A 289 -17.83 -5.26 1.98
C GLY A 289 -18.29 -5.74 0.60
N PRO A 290 -18.31 -4.82 -0.40
CA PRO A 290 -18.77 -5.09 -1.76
C PRO A 290 -18.01 -6.24 -2.44
N LEU A 291 -18.60 -6.80 -3.48
CA LEU A 291 -17.97 -7.89 -4.24
C LEU A 291 -16.60 -7.47 -4.79
N SER A 292 -16.41 -6.20 -5.18
CA SER A 292 -15.12 -5.67 -5.61
C SER A 292 -13.97 -5.93 -4.64
N GLN A 293 -14.22 -5.86 -3.33
CA GLN A 293 -13.19 -6.05 -2.31
C GLN A 293 -12.52 -7.43 -2.37
N ARG A 294 -13.21 -8.43 -2.94
CA ARG A 294 -12.71 -9.81 -3.02
C ARG A 294 -11.96 -10.09 -4.32
N ASN A 295 -11.94 -9.15 -5.27
CA ASN A 295 -11.53 -9.39 -6.66
C ASN A 295 -10.47 -8.39 -7.15
N PHE A 296 -9.54 -7.97 -6.28
CA PHE A 296 -8.40 -7.10 -6.63
C PHE A 296 -7.16 -7.88 -7.11
N GLY A 297 -7.22 -9.21 -7.13
CA GLY A 297 -6.07 -10.05 -7.41
C GLY A 297 -5.52 -9.89 -8.83
N LEU A 298 -4.19 -9.92 -8.96
CA LEU A 298 -3.52 -10.22 -10.23
C LEU A 298 -3.68 -11.70 -10.61
N PHE A 299 -3.80 -12.58 -9.60
CA PHE A 299 -3.98 -14.02 -9.75
C PHE A 299 -5.19 -14.49 -8.95
N HIS A 300 -5.81 -15.55 -9.43
CA HIS A 300 -6.71 -16.35 -8.62
C HIS A 300 -5.92 -17.19 -7.59
N PRO A 301 -6.56 -17.69 -6.52
CA PRO A 301 -5.87 -18.49 -5.51
C PRO A 301 -5.29 -19.81 -6.02
N ASP A 302 -5.73 -20.28 -7.19
CA ASP A 302 -5.18 -21.45 -7.91
C ASP A 302 -3.94 -21.14 -8.77
N LEU A 303 -3.40 -19.93 -8.66
CA LEU A 303 -2.24 -19.40 -9.40
C LEU A 303 -2.50 -19.08 -10.88
N LEU A 304 -3.74 -19.21 -11.36
CA LEU A 304 -4.07 -18.73 -12.70
C LEU A 304 -4.14 -17.20 -12.71
N PRO A 305 -3.57 -16.53 -13.73
CA PRO A 305 -3.69 -15.08 -13.84
C PRO A 305 -5.16 -14.70 -14.10
N VAL A 306 -5.65 -13.68 -13.38
CA VAL A 306 -6.97 -13.08 -13.68
C VAL A 306 -6.93 -12.41 -15.06
N TYR A 307 -5.78 -11.82 -15.40
CA TYR A 307 -5.46 -11.23 -16.68
C TYR A 307 -3.96 -11.28 -16.95
N ILE A 308 -3.58 -11.36 -18.23
CA ILE A 308 -2.18 -11.37 -18.67
C ILE A 308 -1.69 -9.96 -19.05
N GLY A 309 -0.37 -9.77 -19.09
CA GLY A 309 0.24 -8.55 -19.66
C GLY A 309 0.60 -7.43 -18.67
N VAL A 310 0.47 -7.66 -17.36
CA VAL A 310 0.90 -6.69 -16.32
C VAL A 310 2.37 -6.89 -15.91
N LEU A 311 2.78 -8.15 -15.70
CA LEU A 311 4.12 -8.49 -15.18
C LEU A 311 5.11 -8.94 -16.28
N THR A 312 4.65 -9.02 -17.53
CA THR A 312 5.48 -9.42 -18.68
C THR A 312 5.92 -8.17 -19.44
N THR A 313 7.22 -7.91 -19.49
CA THR A 313 7.79 -6.99 -20.48
C THR A 313 7.62 -7.63 -21.86
N GLU A 314 6.90 -6.99 -22.77
CA GLU A 314 6.98 -7.33 -24.19
C GLU A 314 8.41 -7.06 -24.67
N VAL A 315 9.22 -8.11 -24.75
CA VAL A 315 10.43 -8.07 -25.58
C VAL A 315 9.90 -8.10 -27.01
N GLY A 316 10.02 -6.97 -27.71
CA GLY A 316 9.63 -6.88 -29.12
C GLY A 316 10.30 -7.99 -29.94
N GLY A 317 9.49 -8.81 -30.61
CA GLY A 317 9.99 -9.82 -31.55
C GLY A 317 9.11 -11.07 -31.65
N HIS A 318 8.21 -11.05 -32.64
CA HIS A 318 7.55 -12.16 -33.33
C HIS A 318 6.95 -13.34 -32.55
N ALA A 319 5.67 -13.57 -32.86
CA ALA A 319 4.85 -14.69 -32.42
C ALA A 319 5.55 -16.05 -32.55
N THR A 320 5.58 -16.81 -31.46
CA THR A 320 5.19 -18.22 -31.40
C THR A 320 4.89 -18.59 -29.95
N ALA A 321 3.78 -19.30 -29.75
CA ALA A 321 3.34 -19.79 -28.45
C ALA A 321 4.34 -20.81 -27.90
N ALA A 322 5.05 -20.44 -26.85
CA ALA A 322 5.65 -21.35 -25.88
C ALA A 322 5.74 -20.59 -24.56
N VAL A 323 5.35 -21.25 -23.47
CA VAL A 323 5.58 -20.78 -22.10
C VAL A 323 7.10 -20.61 -21.93
N GLN A 324 7.60 -19.41 -22.20
CA GLN A 324 8.97 -19.05 -21.88
C GLN A 324 9.02 -18.74 -20.40
N THR A 325 9.71 -19.62 -19.69
CA THR A 325 10.12 -19.46 -18.30
C THR A 325 10.68 -18.06 -18.09
N LEU A 326 10.05 -17.32 -17.16
CA LEU A 326 10.48 -16.01 -16.70
C LEU A 326 11.98 -16.06 -16.39
N ASN A 327 12.77 -15.23 -17.07
CA ASN A 327 14.18 -15.05 -16.74
C ASN A 327 14.27 -14.28 -15.41
N PRO A 328 14.73 -14.92 -14.31
CA PRO A 328 14.69 -14.33 -12.96
C PRO A 328 15.67 -13.16 -12.77
N ASN A 329 16.51 -12.85 -13.76
CA ASN A 329 17.50 -11.78 -13.68
C ASN A 329 17.01 -10.41 -14.21
N THR A 330 15.81 -10.34 -14.80
CA THR A 330 15.32 -9.13 -15.49
C THR A 330 14.21 -8.37 -14.78
N LEU A 331 13.55 -8.95 -13.77
CA LEU A 331 12.54 -8.27 -12.96
C LEU A 331 12.78 -8.48 -11.46
N ARG A 332 13.07 -7.39 -10.72
CA ARG A 332 13.18 -7.41 -9.26
C ARG A 332 11.81 -7.08 -8.64
N PHE A 333 10.91 -8.05 -8.60
CA PHE A 333 9.64 -7.89 -7.87
C PHE A 333 9.87 -7.98 -6.36
N LYS A 334 9.19 -7.10 -5.61
CA LYS A 334 9.26 -7.03 -4.15
C LYS A 334 7.86 -7.16 -3.56
N THR A 335 7.72 -8.03 -2.58
CA THR A 335 6.43 -8.40 -1.99
C THR A 335 6.16 -7.61 -0.71
N MET A 336 4.94 -7.10 -0.58
CA MET A 336 4.34 -6.64 0.67
C MET A 336 3.40 -7.75 1.18
N VAL A 337 3.24 -8.00 2.47
CA VAL A 337 2.41 -9.12 2.99
C VAL A 337 1.41 -8.62 4.01
N HIS A 338 0.13 -8.96 3.86
CA HIS A 338 -0.97 -8.50 4.71
C HIS A 338 -1.74 -9.68 5.31
N SER A 339 -2.18 -9.59 6.56
CA SER A 339 -2.98 -10.61 7.24
C SER A 339 -4.07 -9.95 8.10
N GLU A 340 -5.35 -10.31 7.92
CA GLU A 340 -6.42 -9.95 8.85
C GLU A 340 -6.80 -11.20 9.65
N ALA A 341 -6.68 -11.16 10.98
CA ALA A 341 -6.89 -12.34 11.81
C ALA A 341 -8.38 -12.71 11.97
N GLU A 342 -8.63 -14.01 11.85
CA GLU A 342 -9.90 -14.73 12.02
C GLU A 342 -10.72 -14.32 13.27
N HIS A 343 -12.02 -14.11 13.06
CA HIS A 343 -13.02 -14.28 14.13
C HIS A 343 -13.14 -15.78 14.46
N ARG A 344 -12.37 -16.26 15.43
CA ARG A 344 -12.65 -17.58 16.03
C ARG A 344 -13.90 -17.47 16.89
N ARG A 345 -14.95 -18.20 16.49
CA ARG A 345 -16.16 -18.44 17.29
C ARG A 345 -15.77 -19.08 18.63
N PRO A 346 -16.51 -18.80 19.72
CA PRO A 346 -16.29 -19.51 20.97
C PRO A 346 -16.68 -20.99 20.80
N ILE A 347 -15.77 -21.87 21.22
CA ILE A 347 -16.08 -23.27 21.46
C ILE A 347 -17.05 -23.29 22.64
N VAL A 348 -18.29 -23.68 22.35
CA VAL A 348 -19.31 -23.99 23.35
C VAL A 348 -18.88 -25.31 24.01
N ALA A 349 -18.77 -25.30 25.34
CA ALA A 349 -18.80 -26.52 26.15
C ALA A 349 -20.25 -26.88 26.43
#